data_AF-A0A665X1Q2-F1
#
_entry.id   AF-A0A665X1Q2-F1
#
_cell.length_a   1.000
_cell.length_b   1.000
_cell.length_c   1.000
_cell.angle_alpha   90.00
_cell.angle_beta   90.00
_cell.angle_gamma   90.00
#
_symmetry.space_group_name_H-M   'P 1'
#
loop_
_entity.id
_entity.type
_entity.pdbx_description
1 polymer ?
#
loop_
_entity_poly.entity_id
_entity_poly.type
_entity_poly.pdbx_seq_one_letter_code
_entity_poly.pdbx_strand_id
1 'polypeptide(L)'
;MELRGIRGPMAGQDLKGQGLGFGAPASGIPASSIITAVQQQDYSASVWLRRRDKLEHSQQKCIVIFALVCCFAVLVALIFSAVDIWGEDEDGITEDNCSKNCRAVLVENIPEDISFLDNGTSHLPLSAGLYNLLDRAIRVVEIVSPLWLLNSSDYESSFQPAATQGRALLSRLQGLKERGIQLKISSGMIDSTELRMLATHNAEVHYVNMTALTTGHLLSSFWVVDRSHFYIGSANMDWRSLAIRKELGVLVYNCSCLALDLHRVFSLYWGLQYKDFIPSFWSKRLFALFNKNTPMDFTLNSTKAQAYISSSPDVFIPKHRSSDLEAISWVIQEARHFIYISIIDYLPLLSRSAHKLEPACPCRSCFL
;
A
#
# COMPACT_ATOMS: atom_id res chain seq x y z
N MET A 1 51.67 24.79 -6.54
CA MET A 1 52.85 24.55 -5.66
C MET A 1 53.05 23.05 -5.64
N GLU A 2 54.10 22.38 -6.12
CA GLU A 2 55.44 22.65 -6.66
C GLU A 2 55.62 21.69 -7.88
N LEU A 3 56.19 22.00 -9.05
CA LEU A 3 57.58 22.34 -9.47
C LEU A 3 58.59 21.16 -9.51
N ARG A 4 58.95 20.75 -10.73
CA ARG A 4 60.28 20.29 -11.26
C ARG A 4 60.03 19.85 -12.72
N GLY A 5 60.57 20.45 -13.79
CA GLY A 5 61.97 20.79 -14.12
C GLY A 5 62.63 19.57 -14.81
N ILE A 6 63.31 19.57 -15.96
CA ILE A 6 64.18 20.55 -16.65
C ILE A 6 64.64 19.95 -18.02
N ARG A 7 65.12 20.82 -18.95
CA ARG A 7 66.11 20.65 -20.05
C ARG A 7 65.69 20.30 -21.49
N GLY A 8 65.94 21.26 -22.40
CA GLY A 8 66.30 21.03 -23.82
C GLY A 8 67.80 20.67 -23.98
N PRO A 9 68.50 20.92 -25.12
CA PRO A 9 68.16 21.86 -26.22
C PRO A 9 68.59 21.47 -27.68
N MET A 10 68.33 22.41 -28.62
CA MET A 10 69.14 22.85 -29.79
C MET A 10 69.29 22.03 -31.11
N ALA A 11 68.80 22.67 -32.20
CA ALA A 11 69.51 23.19 -33.40
C ALA A 11 69.97 22.29 -34.59
N GLY A 12 69.79 22.85 -35.80
CA GLY A 12 70.62 22.67 -37.03
C GLY A 12 69.97 21.87 -38.18
N GLN A 13 69.43 22.47 -39.26
CA GLN A 13 70.01 23.07 -40.48
C GLN A 13 70.37 22.13 -41.67
N ASP A 14 69.72 22.44 -42.81
CA ASP A 14 70.15 22.45 -44.24
C ASP A 14 70.71 21.22 -45.00
N LEU A 15 70.21 21.05 -46.25
CA LEU A 15 70.95 20.90 -47.55
C LEU A 15 69.96 20.41 -48.66
N LYS A 16 69.66 21.19 -49.74
CA LYS A 16 70.36 21.33 -51.05
C LYS A 16 70.35 20.02 -51.88
N GLY A 17 69.99 19.91 -53.16
CA GLY A 17 69.56 20.80 -54.24
C GLY A 17 69.67 20.06 -55.60
N GLN A 18 69.19 20.72 -56.67
CA GLN A 18 69.54 20.63 -58.10
C GLN A 18 69.31 19.34 -58.94
N GLY A 19 68.79 19.57 -60.16
CA GLY A 19 68.97 18.66 -61.31
C GLY A 19 68.11 19.01 -62.53
N LEU A 20 68.63 19.85 -63.43
CA LEU A 20 68.08 20.20 -64.76
C LEU A 20 68.32 19.10 -65.80
N GLY A 21 67.48 19.01 -66.85
CA GLY A 21 67.78 18.25 -68.07
C GLY A 21 66.74 18.40 -69.18
N PHE A 22 67.13 19.10 -70.25
CA PHE A 22 66.38 19.42 -71.48
C PHE A 22 66.10 18.22 -72.41
N GLY A 23 65.04 18.32 -73.24
CA GLY A 23 64.95 17.61 -74.52
C GLY A 23 63.52 17.36 -75.04
N ALA A 24 63.09 18.11 -76.05
CA ALA A 24 62.01 17.75 -76.99
C ALA A 24 62.66 17.48 -78.37
N PRO A 25 61.97 17.00 -79.43
CA PRO A 25 60.57 16.54 -79.56
C PRO A 25 60.44 15.20 -80.35
N ALA A 26 59.25 14.59 -80.37
CA ALA A 26 58.68 13.94 -81.57
C ALA A 26 57.24 13.50 -81.35
N SER A 27 56.41 13.77 -82.35
CA SER A 27 54.99 13.50 -82.47
C SER A 27 54.62 12.02 -82.47
N GLY A 28 53.59 11.68 -81.69
CA GLY A 28 52.81 10.45 -81.85
C GLY A 28 51.54 10.54 -80.99
N ILE A 29 50.39 10.80 -81.63
CA ILE A 29 49.08 10.62 -81.01
C ILE A 29 48.90 9.10 -80.77
N PRO A 30 48.46 8.65 -79.58
CA PRO A 30 47.09 8.11 -79.54
C PRO A 30 46.31 8.41 -78.25
N ALA A 31 45.03 8.72 -78.45
CA ALA A 31 43.89 8.32 -77.63
C ALA A 31 44.16 7.85 -76.19
N SER A 32 44.04 8.74 -75.20
CA SER A 32 43.86 8.30 -73.81
C SER A 32 43.10 9.28 -72.90
N SER A 33 42.59 10.41 -73.38
CA SER A 33 42.04 11.46 -72.50
C SER A 33 40.59 11.26 -72.05
N ILE A 34 39.81 10.35 -72.67
CA ILE A 34 38.40 10.12 -72.28
C ILE A 34 38.29 9.02 -71.22
N ILE A 35 39.18 8.03 -71.22
CA ILE A 35 39.10 6.88 -70.30
C ILE A 35 39.58 7.27 -68.89
N THR A 36 40.55 8.19 -68.77
CA THR A 36 41.08 8.59 -67.45
C THR A 36 40.15 9.53 -66.68
N ALA A 37 39.42 10.42 -67.38
CA ALA A 37 38.48 11.33 -66.74
C ALA A 37 37.26 10.59 -66.17
N VAL A 38 36.70 9.63 -66.92
CA VAL A 38 35.56 8.80 -66.47
C VAL A 38 35.97 7.94 -65.26
N GLN A 39 37.15 7.31 -65.29
CA GLN A 39 37.63 6.47 -64.20
C GLN A 39 37.94 7.24 -62.91
N GLN A 40 38.36 8.52 -63.02
CA GLN A 40 38.62 9.39 -61.87
C GLN A 40 37.33 9.99 -61.28
N GLN A 41 36.29 10.17 -62.10
CA GLN A 41 34.95 10.60 -61.67
C GLN A 41 34.19 9.47 -60.97
N ASP A 42 34.31 8.23 -61.45
CA ASP A 42 33.77 7.03 -60.80
C ASP A 42 34.46 6.71 -59.47
N TYR A 43 35.77 6.94 -59.37
CA TYR A 43 36.50 6.81 -58.10
C TYR A 43 36.06 7.86 -57.07
N SER A 44 35.83 9.10 -57.50
CA SER A 44 35.37 10.18 -56.62
C SER A 44 33.92 9.96 -56.15
N ALA A 45 33.05 9.48 -57.04
CA ALA A 45 31.66 9.13 -56.72
C ALA A 45 31.58 7.94 -55.76
N SER A 46 32.38 6.88 -55.98
CA SER A 46 32.41 5.70 -55.09
C SER A 46 32.99 6.01 -53.70
N VAL A 47 34.00 6.89 -53.59
CA VAL A 47 34.50 7.37 -52.30
C VAL A 47 33.47 8.24 -51.57
N TRP A 48 32.71 9.07 -52.29
CA TRP A 48 31.66 9.91 -51.72
C TRP A 48 30.46 9.09 -51.25
N LEU A 49 30.00 8.11 -52.05
CA LEU A 49 28.95 7.16 -51.68
C LEU A 49 29.37 6.33 -50.46
N ARG A 50 30.59 5.78 -50.44
CA ARG A 50 31.11 5.03 -49.29
C ARG A 50 31.20 5.89 -48.01
N ARG A 51 31.49 7.18 -48.12
CA ARG A 51 31.54 8.11 -46.96
C ARG A 51 30.13 8.47 -46.48
N ARG A 52 29.17 8.62 -47.41
CA ARG A 52 27.75 8.84 -47.12
C ARG A 52 27.10 7.63 -46.47
N ASP A 53 27.33 6.41 -46.98
CA ASP A 53 26.86 5.17 -46.36
C ASP A 53 27.42 5.00 -44.94
N LYS A 54 28.68 5.38 -44.72
CA LYS A 54 29.31 5.32 -43.39
C LYS A 54 28.72 6.34 -42.41
N LEU A 55 28.39 7.54 -42.90
CA LEU A 55 27.71 8.59 -42.13
C LEU A 55 26.26 8.21 -41.82
N GLU A 56 25.53 7.70 -42.80
CA GLU A 56 24.16 7.20 -42.64
C GLU A 56 24.13 6.00 -41.67
N HIS A 57 25.08 5.08 -41.77
CA HIS A 57 25.20 3.95 -40.85
C HIS A 57 25.61 4.39 -39.43
N SER A 58 26.41 5.46 -39.29
CA SER A 58 26.73 6.05 -37.98
C SER A 58 25.55 6.79 -37.37
N GLN A 59 24.80 7.55 -38.18
CA GLN A 59 23.58 8.25 -37.77
C GLN A 59 22.51 7.26 -37.32
N GLN A 60 22.33 6.16 -38.07
CA GLN A 60 21.38 5.10 -37.75
C GLN A 60 21.72 4.41 -36.42
N LYS A 61 23.02 4.19 -36.14
CA LYS A 61 23.47 3.70 -34.82
C LYS A 61 23.16 4.67 -33.68
N CYS A 62 23.38 5.98 -33.88
CA CYS A 62 23.04 6.99 -32.89
C CYS A 62 21.53 7.07 -32.62
N ILE A 63 20.70 6.96 -33.66
CA ILE A 63 19.24 6.95 -33.53
C ILE A 63 18.77 5.71 -32.75
N VAL A 64 19.32 4.53 -33.05
CA VAL A 64 18.98 3.29 -32.33
C VAL A 64 19.40 3.37 -30.85
N ILE A 65 20.60 3.90 -30.56
CA ILE A 65 21.06 4.07 -29.18
C ILE A 65 20.16 5.08 -28.43
N PHE A 66 19.83 6.20 -29.06
CA PHE A 66 18.95 7.20 -28.45
C PHE A 66 17.54 6.64 -28.19
N ALA A 67 16.97 5.90 -29.13
CA ALA A 67 15.70 5.22 -28.96
C ALA A 67 15.74 4.19 -27.82
N LEU A 68 16.83 3.41 -27.70
CA LEU A 68 17.01 2.45 -26.60
C LEU A 68 17.12 3.16 -25.24
N VAL A 69 17.85 4.28 -25.17
CA VAL A 69 17.96 5.08 -23.93
C VAL A 69 16.60 5.68 -23.56
N CYS A 70 15.83 6.19 -24.52
CA CYS A 70 14.47 6.67 -24.27
C CYS A 70 13.54 5.55 -23.81
N CYS A 71 13.58 4.37 -24.47
CA CYS A 71 12.80 3.21 -24.04
C CYS A 71 13.19 2.76 -22.63
N PHE A 72 14.48 2.76 -22.29
CA PHE A 72 14.94 2.45 -20.95
C PHE A 72 14.47 3.48 -19.93
N ALA A 73 14.56 4.78 -20.23
CA ALA A 73 14.07 5.84 -19.36
C ALA A 73 12.54 5.75 -19.14
N VAL A 74 11.77 5.42 -20.18
CA VAL A 74 10.32 5.18 -20.05
C VAL A 74 10.06 3.92 -19.23
N LEU A 75 10.80 2.84 -19.43
CA LEU A 75 10.70 1.62 -18.61
C LEU A 75 11.00 1.92 -17.14
N VAL A 76 12.06 2.68 -16.87
CA VAL A 76 12.44 3.12 -15.52
C VAL A 76 11.34 3.99 -14.93
N ALA A 77 10.82 4.97 -15.67
CA ALA A 77 9.70 5.80 -15.22
C ALA A 77 8.44 4.97 -14.95
N LEU A 78 8.11 4.00 -15.82
CA LEU A 78 6.97 3.09 -15.60
C LEU A 78 7.21 2.17 -14.41
N ILE A 79 8.44 1.71 -14.17
CA ILE A 79 8.80 0.93 -12.98
C ILE A 79 8.67 1.80 -11.73
N PHE A 80 9.16 3.03 -11.74
CA PHE A 80 9.03 3.95 -10.61
C PHE A 80 7.59 4.44 -10.40
N SER A 81 6.77 4.52 -11.44
CA SER A 81 5.34 4.81 -11.32
C SER A 81 4.51 3.59 -10.91
N ALA A 82 4.96 2.37 -11.23
CA ALA A 82 4.32 1.13 -10.79
C ALA A 82 4.76 0.72 -9.37
N VAL A 83 5.99 1.08 -9.00
CA VAL A 83 6.45 1.12 -7.61
C VAL A 83 5.89 2.41 -7.03
N ASP A 84 4.57 2.46 -6.81
CA ASP A 84 4.00 3.47 -5.94
C ASP A 84 4.83 3.47 -4.66
N ILE A 85 5.58 4.55 -4.46
CA ILE A 85 6.29 4.83 -3.21
C ILE A 85 5.19 5.25 -2.24
N TRP A 86 4.40 4.27 -1.78
CA TRP A 86 3.66 4.38 -0.53
C TRP A 86 4.71 4.70 0.54
N GLY A 87 4.84 5.99 0.85
CA GLY A 87 5.80 6.53 1.80
C GLY A 87 5.43 6.03 3.19
N GLU A 88 6.06 4.94 3.61
CA GLU A 88 5.70 4.22 4.84
C GLU A 88 6.93 3.69 5.60
N ASP A 89 8.14 4.06 5.20
CA ASP A 89 9.36 3.73 5.95
C ASP A 89 9.60 4.70 7.12
N GLU A 90 8.70 5.66 7.39
CA GLU A 90 8.90 6.71 8.41
C GLU A 90 8.92 6.17 9.85
N ASP A 91 8.35 4.98 10.09
CA ASP A 91 8.15 4.42 11.43
C ASP A 91 9.30 3.57 11.95
N GLY A 92 10.22 3.14 11.07
CA GLY A 92 11.38 2.31 11.43
C GLY A 92 11.03 0.90 11.95
N ILE A 93 9.74 0.53 12.00
CA ILE A 93 9.28 -0.81 12.33
C ILE A 93 9.25 -1.65 11.06
N THR A 94 10.12 -2.65 10.99
CA THR A 94 10.18 -3.61 9.90
C THR A 94 9.78 -5.00 10.38
N GLU A 95 9.63 -5.94 9.44
CA GLU A 95 9.38 -7.36 9.74
C GLU A 95 10.42 -7.95 10.71
N ASP A 96 11.67 -7.45 10.66
CA ASP A 96 12.79 -7.92 11.47
C ASP A 96 12.89 -7.25 12.86
N ASN A 97 12.32 -6.05 13.02
CA ASN A 97 12.47 -5.21 14.22
C ASN A 97 11.16 -5.04 15.02
N CYS A 98 10.18 -5.91 14.79
CA CYS A 98 8.88 -5.80 15.43
C CYS A 98 8.82 -6.56 16.77
N SER A 99 8.00 -6.06 17.70
CA SER A 99 7.78 -6.63 19.04
C SER A 99 6.80 -7.80 18.99
N LYS A 100 7.16 -8.87 19.70
CA LYS A 100 6.34 -10.06 19.95
C LYS A 100 5.84 -10.16 21.40
N ASN A 101 5.99 -9.10 22.19
CA ASN A 101 5.48 -9.06 23.57
C ASN A 101 4.21 -8.20 23.62
N CYS A 102 3.08 -8.87 23.50
CA CYS A 102 1.78 -8.27 23.27
C CYS A 102 0.96 -8.28 24.56
N ARG A 103 0.21 -7.20 24.79
CA ARG A 103 -0.84 -7.16 25.81
C ARG A 103 -2.19 -7.05 25.11
N ALA A 104 -3.10 -7.98 25.37
CA ALA A 104 -4.46 -7.92 24.83
C ALA A 104 -5.48 -7.72 25.95
N VAL A 105 -6.51 -6.93 25.65
CA VAL A 105 -7.62 -6.62 26.54
C VAL A 105 -8.91 -6.73 25.75
N LEU A 106 -9.88 -7.47 26.29
CA LEU A 106 -11.23 -7.51 25.75
C LEU A 106 -11.93 -6.20 26.09
N VAL A 107 -12.57 -5.60 25.09
CA VAL A 107 -13.42 -4.43 25.28
C VAL A 107 -14.84 -4.72 24.84
N GLU A 108 -15.77 -4.19 25.59
CA GLU A 108 -17.18 -4.44 25.39
C GLU A 108 -17.97 -3.16 25.58
N ASN A 109 -18.95 -2.91 24.71
CA ASN A 109 -20.04 -2.00 25.03
C ASN A 109 -21.24 -2.83 25.45
N ILE A 110 -21.84 -2.47 26.59
CA ILE A 110 -23.04 -3.10 27.09
C ILE A 110 -24.11 -1.99 27.13
N PRO A 111 -25.27 -2.20 26.48
CA PRO A 111 -26.37 -1.24 26.53
C PRO A 111 -26.74 -0.84 27.97
N GLU A 112 -27.03 0.44 28.20
CA GLU A 112 -27.33 0.98 29.55
C GLU A 112 -28.55 0.31 30.22
N ASP A 113 -29.48 -0.22 29.44
CA ASP A 113 -30.67 -0.93 29.91
C ASP A 113 -30.39 -2.38 30.37
N ILE A 114 -29.15 -2.85 30.22
CA ILE A 114 -28.72 -4.19 30.61
C ILE A 114 -27.78 -4.09 31.82
N SER A 115 -28.32 -4.38 33.00
CA SER A 115 -27.54 -4.51 34.24
C SER A 115 -27.16 -5.97 34.51
N PHE A 116 -25.89 -6.23 34.84
CA PHE A 116 -25.46 -7.51 35.41
C PHE A 116 -25.58 -7.49 36.93
N LEU A 117 -25.65 -8.67 37.54
CA LEU A 117 -25.57 -8.83 39.00
C LEU A 117 -24.27 -8.19 39.54
N ASP A 118 -24.31 -7.63 40.75
CA ASP A 118 -23.19 -6.88 41.38
C ASP A 118 -21.87 -7.68 41.50
N ASN A 119 -21.92 -9.01 41.37
CA ASN A 119 -20.75 -9.91 41.33
C ASN A 119 -20.25 -10.22 39.90
N GLY A 120 -20.67 -9.43 38.91
CA GLY A 120 -20.24 -9.57 37.52
C GLY A 120 -18.77 -9.26 37.36
N THR A 121 -18.11 -9.98 36.45
CA THR A 121 -16.74 -9.66 36.01
C THR A 121 -16.69 -8.23 35.45
N SER A 122 -15.73 -7.44 35.93
CA SER A 122 -15.45 -6.11 35.39
C SER A 122 -15.10 -6.22 33.91
N HIS A 123 -15.80 -5.45 33.06
CA HIS A 123 -15.46 -5.28 31.64
C HIS A 123 -14.78 -3.92 31.44
N LEU A 124 -13.98 -3.80 30.38
CA LEU A 124 -13.45 -2.50 29.96
C LEU A 124 -14.41 -1.90 28.92
N PRO A 125 -15.02 -0.73 29.19
CA PRO A 125 -15.90 -0.08 28.23
C PRO A 125 -15.18 0.21 26.91
N LEU A 126 -15.85 -0.03 25.80
CA LEU A 126 -15.30 0.22 24.45
C LEU A 126 -14.77 1.64 24.28
N SER A 127 -15.52 2.66 24.72
CA SER A 127 -15.10 4.07 24.63
C SER A 127 -13.78 4.32 25.36
N ALA A 128 -13.66 3.83 26.61
CA ALA A 128 -12.43 3.94 27.40
C ALA A 128 -11.26 3.22 26.72
N GLY A 129 -11.52 2.07 26.12
CA GLY A 129 -10.55 1.32 25.32
C GLY A 129 -10.01 2.11 24.12
N LEU A 130 -10.89 2.72 23.33
CA LEU A 130 -10.52 3.56 22.20
C LEU A 130 -9.79 4.84 22.64
N TYR A 131 -10.19 5.46 23.76
CA TYR A 131 -9.48 6.60 24.33
C TYR A 131 -8.05 6.24 24.71
N ASN A 132 -7.84 5.06 25.31
CA ASN A 132 -6.49 4.58 25.65
C ASN A 132 -5.59 4.38 24.42
N LEU A 133 -6.15 4.07 23.24
CA LEU A 133 -5.37 4.04 21.99
C LEU A 133 -4.97 5.45 21.55
N LEU A 134 -5.91 6.40 21.56
CA LEU A 134 -5.65 7.79 21.18
C LEU A 134 -4.65 8.46 22.12
N ASP A 135 -4.72 8.17 23.42
CA ASP A 135 -3.79 8.72 24.42
C ASP A 135 -2.36 8.20 24.19
N ARG A 136 -2.20 7.00 23.60
CA ARG A 136 -0.90 6.41 23.25
C ARG A 136 -0.36 6.81 21.89
N ALA A 137 -1.22 7.32 21.00
CA ALA A 137 -0.82 7.70 19.65
C ALA A 137 0.26 8.80 19.65
N ILE A 138 1.26 8.64 18.80
CA ILE A 138 2.41 9.55 18.68
C ILE A 138 2.50 10.14 17.27
N ARG A 139 2.19 9.36 16.23
CA ARG A 139 2.43 9.74 14.83
C ARG A 139 1.22 9.55 13.95
N VAL A 140 0.62 8.37 13.95
CA VAL A 140 -0.45 8.01 13.01
C VAL A 140 -1.53 7.17 13.68
N VAL A 141 -2.78 7.52 13.40
CA VAL A 141 -3.97 6.74 13.70
C VAL A 141 -4.65 6.41 12.39
N GLU A 142 -4.78 5.12 12.11
CA GLU A 142 -5.39 4.58 10.90
C GLU A 142 -6.69 3.88 11.28
N ILE A 143 -7.81 4.25 10.67
CA ILE A 143 -9.13 3.72 11.03
C ILE A 143 -9.83 3.21 9.77
N VAL A 144 -10.30 1.96 9.83
CA VAL A 144 -11.29 1.43 8.90
C VAL A 144 -12.61 1.32 9.64
N SER A 145 -13.66 1.90 9.07
CA SER A 145 -15.02 1.71 9.61
C SER A 145 -16.06 1.92 8.52
N PRO A 146 -17.15 1.13 8.52
CA PRO A 146 -18.15 1.21 7.45
C PRO A 146 -19.09 2.41 7.60
N LEU A 147 -19.24 2.95 8.80
CA LEU A 147 -20.17 4.04 9.11
C LEU A 147 -19.53 5.04 10.07
N TRP A 148 -19.77 6.32 9.79
CA TRP A 148 -19.30 7.45 10.59
C TRP A 148 -20.48 8.36 10.96
N LEU A 149 -21.00 8.15 12.16
CA LEU A 149 -22.12 8.90 12.75
C LEU A 149 -21.89 9.01 14.26
N LEU A 150 -20.84 9.74 14.65
CA LEU A 150 -20.45 9.90 16.04
C LEU A 150 -21.27 10.99 16.75
N ASN A 151 -21.90 11.89 16.01
CA ASN A 151 -22.72 12.94 16.58
C ASN A 151 -24.19 12.48 16.69
N SER A 152 -24.68 12.32 17.91
CA SER A 152 -26.11 12.12 18.17
C SER A 152 -26.88 13.43 18.02
N SER A 153 -28.13 13.39 17.58
CA SER A 153 -28.98 14.60 17.63
C SER A 153 -29.22 15.02 19.09
N ASP A 154 -29.47 16.31 19.32
CA ASP A 154 -29.72 16.81 20.67
C ASP A 154 -30.94 16.16 21.32
N TYR A 155 -31.96 15.84 20.50
CA TYR A 155 -33.12 15.06 20.93
C TYR A 155 -32.73 13.66 21.43
N GLU A 156 -31.98 12.88 20.64
CA GLU A 156 -31.53 11.54 21.03
C GLU A 156 -30.70 11.59 22.31
N SER A 157 -29.79 12.56 22.41
CA SER A 157 -28.93 12.71 23.58
C SER A 157 -29.65 13.12 24.86
N SER A 158 -30.84 13.73 24.75
CA SER A 158 -31.66 14.09 25.91
C SER A 158 -32.21 12.85 26.63
N PHE A 159 -32.41 11.75 25.88
CA PHE A 159 -32.89 10.47 26.42
C PHE A 159 -31.77 9.45 26.62
N GLN A 160 -30.61 9.64 25.98
CA GLN A 160 -29.47 8.72 25.98
C GLN A 160 -28.19 9.45 26.38
N PRO A 161 -27.89 9.59 27.68
CA PRO A 161 -26.67 10.26 28.14
C PRO A 161 -25.38 9.61 27.59
N ALA A 162 -25.32 8.28 27.43
CA ALA A 162 -24.18 7.62 26.78
C ALA A 162 -23.93 8.05 25.32
N ALA A 163 -24.91 8.66 24.63
CA ALA A 163 -24.68 9.21 23.30
C ALA A 163 -23.58 10.29 23.28
N THR A 164 -23.28 10.91 24.43
CA THR A 164 -22.16 11.84 24.60
C THR A 164 -20.80 11.21 24.35
N GLN A 165 -20.65 9.88 24.49
CA GLN A 165 -19.39 9.15 24.24
C GLN A 165 -18.95 9.28 22.78
N GLY A 166 -19.90 9.28 21.83
CA GLY A 166 -19.62 9.50 20.41
C GLY A 166 -19.07 10.91 20.13
N ARG A 167 -19.71 11.94 20.69
CA ARG A 167 -19.24 13.34 20.60
C ARG A 167 -17.86 13.51 21.23
N ALA A 168 -17.61 12.90 22.38
CA ALA A 168 -16.33 12.93 23.05
C ALA A 168 -15.22 12.24 22.21
N LEU A 169 -15.54 11.11 21.56
CA LEU A 169 -14.60 10.43 20.66
C LEU A 169 -14.29 11.30 19.43
N LEU A 170 -15.31 11.90 18.81
CA LEU A 170 -15.14 12.79 17.67
C LEU A 170 -14.24 13.99 18.02
N SER A 171 -14.46 14.61 19.18
CA SER A 171 -13.62 15.73 19.66
C SER A 171 -12.16 15.31 19.86
N ARG A 172 -11.91 14.12 20.42
CA ARG A 172 -10.54 13.58 20.56
C ARG A 172 -9.86 13.33 19.21
N LEU A 173 -10.60 12.83 18.22
CA LEU A 173 -10.09 12.62 16.86
C LEU A 173 -9.72 13.95 16.19
N GLN A 174 -10.52 15.00 16.38
CA GLN A 174 -10.19 16.35 15.89
C GLN A 174 -8.93 16.92 16.53
N GLY A 175 -8.74 16.67 17.84
CA GLY A 175 -7.57 17.13 18.60
C GLY A 175 -6.25 16.44 18.23
N LEU A 176 -6.26 15.38 17.40
CA LEU A 176 -5.03 14.70 16.96
C LEU A 176 -4.11 15.63 16.18
N LYS A 177 -4.68 16.54 15.37
CA LYS A 177 -3.92 17.53 14.60
C LYS A 177 -3.06 18.42 15.50
N GLU A 178 -3.61 18.87 16.62
CA GLU A 178 -2.90 19.75 17.56
C GLU A 178 -1.72 19.04 18.23
N ARG A 179 -1.79 17.72 18.32
CA ARG A 179 -0.71 16.85 18.80
C ARG A 179 0.29 16.45 17.71
N GLY A 180 0.09 16.90 16.47
CA GLY A 180 0.91 16.52 15.32
C GLY A 180 0.73 15.07 14.87
N ILE A 181 -0.41 14.44 15.21
CA ILE A 181 -0.73 13.06 14.87
C ILE A 181 -1.59 13.05 13.59
N GLN A 182 -1.16 12.30 12.59
CA GLN A 182 -1.89 12.11 11.33
C GLN A 182 -3.05 11.14 11.52
N LEU A 183 -4.24 11.54 11.09
CA LEU A 183 -5.43 10.68 11.09
C LEU A 183 -5.73 10.25 9.66
N LYS A 184 -5.68 8.94 9.40
CA LYS A 184 -6.01 8.34 8.10
C LYS A 184 -7.24 7.46 8.24
N ILE A 185 -8.26 7.68 7.41
CA ILE A 185 -9.55 7.00 7.49
C ILE A 185 -9.90 6.34 6.17
N SER A 186 -10.17 5.04 6.20
CA SER A 186 -10.82 4.33 5.10
C SER A 186 -12.29 4.06 5.45
N SER A 187 -13.20 4.59 4.65
CA SER A 187 -14.65 4.47 4.87
C SER A 187 -15.36 3.94 3.63
N GLY A 188 -16.54 3.34 3.80
CA GLY A 188 -17.46 3.11 2.69
C GLY A 188 -17.95 4.43 2.08
N MET A 189 -18.48 4.38 0.85
CA MET A 189 -19.08 5.54 0.17
C MET A 189 -20.43 5.95 0.80
N ILE A 190 -20.38 6.52 1.99
CA ILE A 190 -21.53 7.09 2.70
C ILE A 190 -21.20 8.54 3.01
N ASP A 191 -22.10 9.47 2.64
CA ASP A 191 -21.94 10.88 3.00
C ASP A 191 -22.07 11.02 4.52
N SER A 192 -21.02 11.55 5.15
CA SER A 192 -20.92 11.75 6.58
C SER A 192 -20.45 13.17 6.86
N THR A 193 -21.21 13.89 7.68
CA THR A 193 -20.86 15.23 8.13
C THR A 193 -19.60 15.21 9.01
N GLU A 194 -19.41 14.12 9.75
CA GLU A 194 -18.29 13.87 10.65
C GLU A 194 -17.01 13.64 9.86
N LEU A 195 -17.05 12.87 8.77
CA LEU A 195 -15.89 12.70 7.89
C LEU A 195 -15.47 14.02 7.25
N ARG A 196 -16.43 14.83 6.79
CA ARG A 196 -16.14 16.19 6.27
C ARG A 196 -15.51 17.07 7.35
N MET A 197 -16.02 17.00 8.58
CA MET A 197 -15.49 17.74 9.71
C MET A 197 -14.08 17.26 10.09
N LEU A 198 -13.80 15.96 10.08
CA LEU A 198 -12.46 15.43 10.32
C LEU A 198 -11.50 15.85 9.21
N ALA A 199 -11.94 15.85 7.96
CA ALA A 199 -11.14 16.31 6.82
C ALA A 199 -10.74 17.78 6.94
N THR A 200 -11.63 18.67 7.42
CA THR A 200 -11.24 20.07 7.71
C THR A 200 -10.25 20.18 8.86
N HIS A 201 -10.17 19.16 9.73
CA HIS A 201 -9.20 19.03 10.81
C HIS A 201 -7.98 18.17 10.42
N ASN A 202 -7.60 18.15 9.13
CA ASN A 202 -6.38 17.48 8.63
C ASN A 202 -6.42 15.95 8.74
N ALA A 203 -7.60 15.35 8.78
CA ALA A 203 -7.74 13.91 8.53
C ALA A 203 -7.73 13.63 7.02
N GLU A 204 -7.02 12.59 6.61
CA GLU A 204 -7.07 12.07 5.25
C GLU A 204 -8.16 11.01 5.17
N VAL A 205 -9.17 11.24 4.32
CA VAL A 205 -10.32 10.34 4.20
C VAL A 205 -10.34 9.71 2.80
N HIS A 206 -10.22 8.39 2.75
CA HIS A 206 -10.31 7.58 1.55
C HIS A 206 -11.64 6.83 1.55
N TYR A 207 -12.37 6.96 0.45
CA TYR A 207 -13.65 6.28 0.26
C TYR A 207 -13.46 5.04 -0.62
N VAL A 208 -13.97 3.90 -0.16
CA VAL A 208 -13.90 2.61 -0.86
C VAL A 208 -15.28 2.26 -1.43
N ASN A 209 -15.35 2.14 -2.75
CA ASN A 209 -16.57 1.80 -3.48
C ASN A 209 -16.79 0.28 -3.53
N MET A 210 -17.18 -0.31 -2.40
CA MET A 210 -17.44 -1.76 -2.33
C MET A 210 -18.60 -2.21 -3.25
N THR A 211 -19.52 -1.31 -3.57
CA THR A 211 -20.62 -1.59 -4.52
C THR A 211 -20.06 -1.83 -5.93
N ALA A 212 -19.14 -0.97 -6.40
CA ALA A 212 -18.49 -1.17 -7.69
C ALA A 212 -17.55 -2.40 -7.68
N LEU A 213 -16.82 -2.61 -6.59
CA LEU A 213 -15.80 -3.65 -6.52
C LEU A 213 -16.37 -5.07 -6.35
N THR A 214 -17.37 -5.25 -5.50
CA THR A 214 -17.90 -6.58 -5.14
C THR A 214 -19.41 -6.62 -5.04
N THR A 215 -20.14 -5.60 -5.49
CA THR A 215 -21.60 -5.46 -5.29
C THR A 215 -22.04 -5.54 -3.82
N GLY A 216 -21.12 -5.24 -2.89
CA GLY A 216 -21.32 -5.39 -1.45
C GLY A 216 -21.04 -4.10 -0.69
N HIS A 217 -20.83 -4.24 0.62
CA HIS A 217 -20.53 -3.12 1.52
C HIS A 217 -19.25 -3.37 2.31
N LEU A 218 -18.58 -2.30 2.72
CA LEU A 218 -17.52 -2.40 3.71
C LEU A 218 -18.16 -2.78 5.04
N LEU A 219 -17.58 -3.73 5.76
CA LEU A 219 -18.04 -4.17 7.08
C LEU A 219 -16.93 -4.21 8.14
N SER A 220 -15.67 -4.16 7.71
CA SER A 220 -14.51 -4.19 8.59
C SER A 220 -14.47 -2.95 9.49
N SER A 221 -14.24 -3.17 10.78
CA SER A 221 -14.01 -2.10 11.75
C SER A 221 -12.78 -2.41 12.60
N PHE A 222 -11.72 -1.63 12.40
CA PHE A 222 -10.47 -1.80 13.11
C PHE A 222 -9.63 -0.52 13.06
N TRP A 223 -8.72 -0.38 14.02
CA TRP A 223 -7.82 0.77 14.15
C TRP A 223 -6.40 0.27 14.24
N VAL A 224 -5.45 0.95 13.59
CA VAL A 224 -4.02 0.74 13.79
C VAL A 224 -3.41 2.05 14.27
N VAL A 225 -2.62 1.99 15.34
CA VAL A 225 -2.00 3.15 15.97
C VAL A 225 -0.49 2.94 16.02
N ASP A 226 0.25 3.82 15.35
CA ASP A 226 1.71 3.82 15.24
C ASP A 226 2.31 2.45 14.88
N ARG A 227 1.54 1.60 14.16
CA ARG A 227 1.90 0.21 13.83
C ARG A 227 2.37 -0.61 15.05
N SER A 228 1.88 -0.27 16.24
CA SER A 228 2.28 -0.88 17.52
C SER A 228 1.08 -1.36 18.32
N HIS A 229 -0.03 -0.64 18.22
CA HIS A 229 -1.27 -0.94 18.92
C HIS A 229 -2.40 -1.02 17.90
N PHE A 230 -3.43 -1.82 18.20
CA PHE A 230 -4.60 -1.88 17.34
C PHE A 230 -5.86 -2.25 18.12
N TYR A 231 -7.00 -1.90 17.53
CA TYR A 231 -8.33 -2.37 17.88
C TYR A 231 -8.88 -3.18 16.70
N ILE A 232 -9.54 -4.29 16.97
CA ILE A 232 -10.35 -5.01 15.98
C ILE A 232 -11.62 -5.50 16.66
N GLY A 233 -12.79 -5.25 16.07
CA GLY A 233 -14.06 -5.58 16.73
C GLY A 233 -15.29 -5.19 15.93
N SER A 234 -16.46 -5.48 16.50
CA SER A 234 -17.76 -5.29 15.83
C SER A 234 -18.22 -3.84 15.75
N ALA A 235 -17.73 -2.98 16.66
CA ALA A 235 -18.21 -1.62 16.77
C ALA A 235 -17.80 -0.72 15.60
N ASN A 236 -18.78 -0.05 15.02
CA ASN A 236 -18.56 1.00 14.00
C ASN A 236 -18.30 2.36 14.66
N MET A 237 -17.90 3.36 13.87
CA MET A 237 -17.84 4.76 14.32
C MET A 237 -19.24 5.40 14.38
N ASP A 238 -20.16 4.75 15.10
CA ASP A 238 -21.54 5.15 15.35
C ASP A 238 -21.73 5.35 16.85
N TRP A 239 -22.32 6.47 17.27
CA TRP A 239 -22.59 6.73 18.68
C TRP A 239 -23.41 5.59 19.32
N ARG A 240 -24.24 4.89 18.53
CA ARG A 240 -25.04 3.76 19.03
C ARG A 240 -24.18 2.56 19.42
N SER A 241 -23.08 2.32 18.70
CA SER A 241 -22.10 1.26 19.03
C SER A 241 -21.33 1.57 20.33
N LEU A 242 -21.29 2.85 20.74
CA LEU A 242 -20.65 3.29 21.98
C LEU A 242 -21.62 3.46 23.15
N ALA A 243 -22.92 3.21 22.95
CA ALA A 243 -23.96 3.51 23.94
C ALA A 243 -24.97 2.37 24.07
N ILE A 244 -25.72 2.08 23.00
CA ILE A 244 -26.95 1.28 23.07
C ILE A 244 -26.85 -0.09 22.40
N ARG A 245 -25.76 -0.39 21.68
CA ARG A 245 -25.54 -1.71 21.07
C ARG A 245 -24.57 -2.51 21.90
N LYS A 246 -24.82 -3.82 22.01
CA LYS A 246 -23.80 -4.73 22.49
C LYS A 246 -22.72 -4.86 21.42
N GLU A 247 -21.50 -4.47 21.75
CA GLU A 247 -20.35 -4.55 20.86
C GLU A 247 -19.20 -5.25 21.55
N LEU A 248 -18.39 -6.00 20.79
CA LEU A 248 -17.24 -6.73 21.31
C LEU A 248 -16.02 -6.46 20.42
N GLY A 249 -14.86 -6.31 21.05
CA GLY A 249 -13.61 -6.24 20.32
C GLY A 249 -12.40 -6.51 21.19
N VAL A 250 -11.24 -6.58 20.55
CA VAL A 250 -9.96 -6.82 21.21
C VAL A 250 -9.05 -5.63 20.96
N LEU A 251 -8.50 -5.10 22.04
CA LEU A 251 -7.41 -4.13 22.01
C LEU A 251 -6.10 -4.85 22.24
N VAL A 252 -5.14 -4.63 21.35
CA VAL A 252 -3.81 -5.21 21.46
C VAL A 252 -2.78 -4.09 21.51
N TYR A 253 -1.88 -4.15 22.50
CA TYR A 253 -0.85 -3.17 22.74
C TYR A 253 0.56 -3.77 22.62
N ASN A 254 1.53 -2.94 22.21
CA ASN A 254 2.96 -3.29 22.09
C ASN A 254 3.23 -4.50 21.18
N CYS A 255 2.36 -4.73 20.21
CA CYS A 255 2.36 -5.92 19.37
C CYS A 255 2.65 -5.53 17.92
N SER A 256 3.80 -4.90 17.69
CA SER A 256 4.04 -4.25 16.40
C SER A 256 4.11 -5.23 15.24
N CYS A 257 4.49 -6.49 15.42
CA CYS A 257 4.46 -7.46 14.31
C CYS A 257 3.03 -7.72 13.81
N LEU A 258 2.09 -7.90 14.73
CA LEU A 258 0.69 -8.17 14.38
C LEU A 258 -0.01 -6.88 13.92
N ALA A 259 0.34 -5.73 14.51
CA ALA A 259 -0.13 -4.43 14.07
C ALA A 259 0.37 -4.09 12.65
N LEU A 260 1.61 -4.44 12.30
CA LEU A 260 2.14 -4.34 10.94
C LEU A 260 1.36 -5.21 9.96
N ASP A 261 1.00 -6.43 10.34
CA ASP A 261 0.20 -7.30 9.49
C ASP A 261 -1.22 -6.76 9.29
N LEU A 262 -1.82 -6.13 10.31
CA LEU A 262 -3.11 -5.44 10.21
C LEU A 262 -3.02 -4.15 9.38
N HIS A 263 -1.92 -3.42 9.51
CA HIS A 263 -1.63 -2.25 8.69
C HIS A 263 -1.64 -2.60 7.20
N ARG A 264 -1.13 -3.78 6.79
CA ARG A 264 -1.24 -4.21 5.39
C ARG A 264 -2.68 -4.36 4.90
N VAL A 265 -3.59 -4.74 5.79
CA VAL A 265 -5.03 -4.78 5.50
C VAL A 265 -5.59 -3.35 5.37
N PHE A 266 -5.15 -2.42 6.23
CA PHE A 266 -5.47 -1.00 6.08
C PHE A 266 -4.97 -0.45 4.74
N SER A 267 -3.69 -0.66 4.39
CA SER A 267 -3.09 -0.19 3.14
C SER A 267 -3.78 -0.76 1.91
N LEU A 268 -4.35 -1.97 2.00
CA LEU A 268 -5.20 -2.53 0.95
C LEU A 268 -6.46 -1.69 0.74
N TYR A 269 -7.24 -1.41 1.80
CA TYR A 269 -8.42 -0.57 1.68
C TYR A 269 -8.07 0.86 1.24
N TRP A 270 -6.98 1.39 1.78
CA TRP A 270 -6.46 2.71 1.47
C TRP A 270 -6.12 2.86 -0.02
N GLY A 271 -5.47 1.86 -0.61
CA GLY A 271 -5.09 1.82 -2.01
C GLY A 271 -6.24 1.58 -3.00
N LEU A 272 -7.44 1.25 -2.51
CA LEU A 272 -8.65 1.10 -3.33
C LEU A 272 -9.38 2.43 -3.58
N GLN A 273 -8.85 3.54 -3.07
CA GLN A 273 -9.39 4.86 -3.37
C GLN A 273 -9.45 5.07 -4.89
N TYR A 274 -10.63 5.49 -5.38
CA TYR A 274 -10.91 5.71 -6.81
C TYR A 274 -10.82 4.47 -7.71
N LYS A 275 -10.81 3.26 -7.14
CA LYS A 275 -10.87 2.03 -7.92
C LYS A 275 -12.31 1.53 -8.03
N ASP A 276 -12.73 1.24 -9.26
CA ASP A 276 -14.01 0.58 -9.56
C ASP A 276 -13.82 -0.89 -9.94
N PHE A 277 -12.58 -1.40 -9.95
CA PHE A 277 -12.26 -2.80 -10.20
C PHE A 277 -11.14 -3.26 -9.28
N ILE A 278 -11.13 -4.56 -8.98
CA ILE A 278 -10.11 -5.19 -8.15
C ILE A 278 -8.85 -5.43 -9.01
N PRO A 279 -7.66 -4.97 -8.57
CA PRO A 279 -6.40 -5.26 -9.26
C PRO A 279 -6.18 -6.78 -9.41
N SER A 280 -5.66 -7.19 -10.57
CA SER A 280 -5.33 -8.61 -10.81
C SER A 280 -4.11 -9.09 -10.02
N PHE A 281 -3.25 -8.17 -9.59
CA PHE A 281 -2.10 -8.45 -8.74
C PHE A 281 -1.99 -7.40 -7.65
N TRP A 282 -1.64 -7.85 -6.44
CA TRP A 282 -1.35 -7.00 -5.30
C TRP A 282 0.14 -6.79 -5.16
N SER A 283 0.54 -5.59 -4.71
CA SER A 283 1.94 -5.33 -4.33
C SER A 283 2.38 -6.31 -3.24
N LYS A 284 3.65 -6.72 -3.27
CA LYS A 284 4.24 -7.56 -2.22
C LYS A 284 4.10 -6.96 -0.82
N ARG A 285 4.02 -5.62 -0.74
CA ARG A 285 3.81 -4.89 0.52
C ARG A 285 2.45 -5.20 1.19
N LEU A 286 1.48 -5.70 0.42
CA LEU A 286 0.16 -6.08 0.92
C LEU A 286 0.04 -7.58 1.26
N PHE A 287 1.07 -8.39 0.99
CA PHE A 287 1.03 -9.82 1.30
C PHE A 287 0.99 -10.03 2.82
N ALA A 288 0.27 -11.04 3.29
CA ALA A 288 0.22 -11.31 4.73
C ALA A 288 1.59 -11.76 5.26
N LEU A 289 1.90 -11.32 6.48
CA LEU A 289 3.07 -11.80 7.22
C LEU A 289 2.80 -13.15 7.89
N PHE A 290 1.57 -13.35 8.36
CA PHE A 290 1.15 -14.52 9.11
C PHE A 290 -0.14 -15.08 8.55
N ASN A 291 -0.33 -16.40 8.70
CA ASN A 291 -1.51 -17.10 8.23
C ASN A 291 -1.76 -18.34 9.08
N LYS A 292 -2.82 -19.09 8.76
CA LYS A 292 -3.18 -20.32 9.47
C LYS A 292 -2.06 -21.36 9.54
N ASN A 293 -1.32 -21.57 8.45
CA ASN A 293 -0.27 -22.59 8.38
C ASN A 293 1.03 -22.13 9.06
N THR A 294 1.28 -20.82 9.07
CA THR A 294 2.43 -20.18 9.71
C THR A 294 1.95 -19.00 10.55
N PRO A 295 1.32 -19.27 11.72
CA PRO A 295 0.86 -18.22 12.61
C PRO A 295 2.04 -17.53 13.29
N MET A 296 1.84 -16.33 13.79
CA MET A 296 2.84 -15.63 14.58
C MET A 296 2.93 -16.25 15.98
N ASP A 297 4.13 -16.67 16.40
CA ASP A 297 4.42 -16.99 17.79
C ASP A 297 4.73 -15.72 18.58
N PHE A 298 4.04 -15.52 19.71
CA PHE A 298 4.23 -14.34 20.55
C PHE A 298 3.89 -14.62 22.02
N THR A 299 4.20 -13.65 22.88
CA THR A 299 3.80 -13.67 24.28
C THR A 299 2.61 -12.73 24.47
N LEU A 300 1.47 -13.26 24.91
CA LEU A 300 0.24 -12.54 25.18
C LEU A 300 0.00 -12.46 26.68
N ASN A 301 0.04 -11.28 27.29
CA ASN A 301 -0.16 -11.14 28.75
C ASN A 301 0.74 -12.10 29.57
N SER A 302 1.99 -12.31 29.14
CA SER A 302 2.97 -13.27 29.70
C SER A 302 2.74 -14.75 29.40
N THR A 303 1.76 -15.14 28.57
CA THR A 303 1.55 -16.52 28.12
C THR A 303 1.94 -16.70 26.65
N LYS A 304 2.43 -17.88 26.27
CA LYS A 304 2.73 -18.15 24.85
C LYS A 304 1.42 -18.33 24.08
N ALA A 305 1.31 -17.67 22.94
CA ALA A 305 0.13 -17.71 22.09
C ALA A 305 0.53 -17.68 20.60
N GLN A 306 -0.42 -18.07 19.76
CA GLN A 306 -0.32 -18.01 18.31
C GLN A 306 -1.51 -17.24 17.75
N ALA A 307 -1.26 -16.37 16.76
CA ALA A 307 -2.31 -15.60 16.11
C ALA A 307 -1.91 -15.24 14.68
N TYR A 308 -2.93 -14.97 13.86
CA TYR A 308 -2.80 -14.43 12.52
C TYR A 308 -4.07 -13.62 12.22
N ILE A 309 -3.97 -12.69 11.27
CA ILE A 309 -5.13 -11.90 10.83
C ILE A 309 -5.71 -12.55 9.58
N SER A 310 -7.01 -12.78 9.59
CA SER A 310 -7.78 -13.19 8.41
C SER A 310 -8.51 -12.00 7.78
N SER A 311 -8.97 -12.16 6.54
CA SER A 311 -9.78 -11.14 5.88
C SER A 311 -10.78 -11.77 4.91
N SER A 312 -11.78 -10.98 4.52
CA SER A 312 -12.77 -11.31 3.51
C SER A 312 -13.13 -10.08 2.67
N PRO A 313 -13.78 -10.26 1.49
CA PRO A 313 -14.05 -11.52 0.77
C PRO A 313 -12.81 -12.07 0.03
N ASP A 314 -12.90 -13.32 -0.46
CA ASP A 314 -11.79 -14.03 -1.13
C ASP A 314 -11.14 -13.26 -2.28
N VAL A 315 -11.93 -12.47 -3.01
CA VAL A 315 -11.43 -11.61 -4.11
C VAL A 315 -10.49 -10.49 -3.65
N PHE A 316 -10.54 -10.12 -2.36
CA PHE A 316 -9.69 -9.11 -1.75
C PHE A 316 -8.52 -9.70 -0.94
N ILE A 317 -8.33 -11.02 -0.96
CA ILE A 317 -7.29 -11.68 -0.18
C ILE A 317 -5.96 -11.61 -0.94
N PRO A 318 -4.95 -10.88 -0.43
CA PRO A 318 -3.61 -10.89 -1.01
C PRO A 318 -2.95 -12.25 -0.80
N LYS A 319 -1.84 -12.47 -1.49
CA LYS A 319 -1.07 -13.71 -1.34
C LYS A 319 -0.76 -13.98 0.13
N HIS A 320 -0.88 -15.24 0.53
CA HIS A 320 -0.61 -15.78 1.87
C HIS A 320 -1.61 -15.38 2.97
N ARG A 321 -2.59 -14.49 2.75
CA ARG A 321 -3.60 -14.17 3.76
C ARG A 321 -4.62 -15.31 3.87
N SER A 322 -4.98 -15.72 5.09
CA SER A 322 -6.06 -16.68 5.33
C SER A 322 -7.43 -16.00 5.23
N SER A 323 -8.43 -16.71 4.72
CA SER A 323 -9.80 -16.20 4.67
C SER A 323 -10.51 -16.30 6.03
N ASP A 324 -11.46 -15.41 6.28
CA ASP A 324 -12.28 -15.47 7.50
C ASP A 324 -13.02 -16.81 7.60
N LEU A 325 -13.52 -17.34 6.48
CA LEU A 325 -14.18 -18.65 6.43
C LEU A 325 -13.23 -19.78 6.82
N GLU A 326 -11.99 -19.76 6.33
CA GLU A 326 -10.98 -20.75 6.70
C GLU A 326 -10.65 -20.66 8.20
N ALA A 327 -10.49 -19.44 8.73
CA ALA A 327 -10.17 -19.22 10.13
C ALA A 327 -11.30 -19.69 11.07
N ILE A 328 -12.54 -19.30 10.79
CA ILE A 328 -13.72 -19.72 11.56
C ILE A 328 -13.88 -21.25 11.50
N SER A 329 -13.78 -21.84 10.30
CA SER A 329 -13.90 -23.29 10.13
C SER A 329 -12.82 -24.04 10.90
N TRP A 330 -11.59 -23.53 10.89
CA TRP A 330 -10.47 -24.10 11.62
C TRP A 330 -10.68 -24.07 13.14
N VAL A 331 -11.10 -22.94 13.71
CA VAL A 331 -11.40 -22.83 15.15
C VAL A 331 -12.50 -23.81 15.56
N ILE A 332 -13.54 -23.97 14.74
CA ILE A 332 -14.61 -24.93 15.01
C ILE A 332 -14.11 -26.38 14.96
N GLN A 333 -13.26 -26.72 14.00
CA GLN A 333 -12.71 -28.07 13.83
C GLN A 333 -11.75 -28.46 14.95
N GLU A 334 -10.93 -27.51 15.45
CA GLU A 334 -9.93 -27.76 16.49
C GLU A 334 -10.52 -27.77 17.92
N ALA A 335 -11.75 -27.28 18.11
CA ALA A 335 -12.37 -27.22 19.42
C ALA A 335 -12.68 -28.62 19.98
N ARG A 336 -12.15 -28.93 21.17
CA ARG A 336 -12.29 -30.25 21.82
C ARG A 336 -13.43 -30.37 22.82
N HIS A 337 -13.87 -29.25 23.40
CA HIS A 337 -14.81 -29.25 24.52
C HIS A 337 -16.04 -28.39 24.23
N PHE A 338 -15.85 -27.09 24.00
CA PHE A 338 -16.94 -26.13 23.81
C PHE A 338 -16.55 -25.08 22.78
N ILE A 339 -17.54 -24.52 22.10
CA ILE A 339 -17.43 -23.33 21.25
C ILE A 339 -18.50 -22.36 21.72
N TYR A 340 -18.12 -21.11 21.93
CA TYR A 340 -19.05 -20.01 22.18
C TYR A 340 -19.17 -19.19 20.91
N ILE A 341 -20.39 -19.03 20.41
CA ILE A 341 -20.67 -18.27 19.19
C ILE A 341 -21.61 -17.13 19.54
N SER A 342 -21.17 -15.90 19.31
CA SER A 342 -21.96 -14.69 19.45
C SER A 342 -22.04 -13.99 18.10
N ILE A 343 -23.22 -13.96 17.50
CA ILE A 343 -23.46 -13.41 16.17
C ILE A 343 -24.68 -12.51 16.18
N ILE A 344 -24.72 -11.55 15.25
CA ILE A 344 -25.81 -10.59 15.13
C ILE A 344 -27.09 -11.31 14.69
N ASP A 345 -26.99 -12.07 13.59
CA ASP A 345 -28.09 -12.84 13.01
C ASP A 345 -27.61 -14.25 12.69
N TYR A 346 -28.38 -15.27 13.07
CA TYR A 346 -28.12 -16.66 12.70
C TYR A 346 -29.20 -17.15 11.75
N LEU A 347 -28.84 -17.33 10.48
CA LEU A 347 -29.68 -18.02 9.51
C LEU A 347 -28.87 -19.10 8.79
N PRO A 348 -28.74 -20.31 9.35
CA PRO A 348 -28.03 -21.40 8.70
C PRO A 348 -28.82 -21.88 7.47
N LEU A 349 -28.33 -21.58 6.28
CA LEU A 349 -28.90 -22.08 5.04
C LEU A 349 -28.30 -23.44 4.68
N LEU A 350 -29.08 -24.50 4.85
CA LEU A 350 -28.76 -25.83 4.33
C LEU A 350 -29.06 -25.86 2.82
N SER A 351 -28.11 -25.43 1.99
CA SER A 351 -28.22 -25.70 0.55
C SER A 351 -27.82 -27.14 0.27
N ARG A 352 -28.81 -28.00 -0.02
CA ARG A 352 -28.58 -29.39 -0.43
C ARG A 352 -28.46 -29.56 -1.94
N SER A 353 -28.34 -28.45 -2.70
CA SER A 353 -28.21 -28.49 -4.16
C SER A 353 -26.90 -27.86 -4.62
N ALA A 354 -25.93 -28.72 -4.96
CA ALA A 354 -24.98 -28.37 -6.01
C ALA A 354 -25.81 -28.02 -7.27
N HIS A 355 -25.54 -26.88 -7.89
CA HIS A 355 -26.22 -26.34 -9.08
C HIS A 355 -27.49 -25.49 -8.85
N LYS A 356 -27.35 -24.36 -8.17
CA LYS A 356 -27.91 -23.07 -8.63
C LYS A 356 -27.36 -21.94 -7.75
N LEU A 357 -26.57 -21.04 -8.34
CA LEU A 357 -26.24 -19.76 -7.70
C LEU A 357 -27.50 -18.89 -7.71
N GLU A 358 -28.10 -18.70 -6.54
CA GLU A 358 -28.94 -17.54 -6.24
C GLU A 358 -28.11 -16.50 -5.47
N PRO A 359 -28.47 -15.20 -5.57
CA PRO A 359 -27.61 -14.12 -5.10
C PRO A 359 -27.48 -14.17 -3.58
N ALA A 360 -26.23 -14.25 -3.12
CA ALA A 360 -25.88 -14.31 -1.72
C ALA A 360 -26.44 -13.09 -0.96
N CYS A 361 -27.20 -13.34 0.10
CA CYS A 361 -27.43 -12.33 1.13
C CYS A 361 -26.08 -11.95 1.77
N PRO A 362 -25.84 -10.66 2.06
CA PRO A 362 -24.59 -10.22 2.68
C PRO A 362 -24.53 -10.76 4.11
N CYS A 363 -23.74 -11.81 4.33
CA CYS A 363 -23.36 -12.22 5.68
C CYS A 363 -22.60 -11.06 6.34
N ARG A 364 -23.16 -10.53 7.43
CA ARG A 364 -22.40 -9.66 8.33
C ARG A 364 -21.27 -10.51 8.92
N SER A 365 -20.04 -10.03 8.80
CA SER A 365 -18.85 -10.75 9.29
C SER A 365 -19.04 -11.18 10.75
N CYS A 366 -18.82 -12.46 11.00
CA CYS A 366 -18.84 -13.04 12.34
C CYS A 366 -17.56 -12.64 13.07
N PHE A 367 -17.70 -12.02 14.25
CA PHE A 367 -16.62 -11.94 15.22
C PHE A 367 -16.68 -13.18 16.13
N LEU A 368 -15.55 -13.86 16.30
CA LEU A 368 -15.34 -14.89 17.32
C LEU A 368 -14.42 -14.37 18.40
#